data_AF-A0A831LDC0-F1
#
_entry.id   AF-A0A831LDC0-F1
#
_cell.length_a   1.000
_cell.length_b   1.000
_cell.length_c   1.000
_cell.angle_alpha   90.00
_cell.angle_beta   90.00
_cell.angle_gamma   90.00
#
_symmetry.space_group_name_H-M   'P 1'
#
loop_
_entity.id
_entity.type
_entity.pdbx_description
1 polymer ?
#
loop_
_entity_poly.entity_id
_entity_poly.type
_entity_poly.pdbx_seq_one_letter_code
_entity_poly.pdbx_strand_id
1 'polypeptide(L)'
;MDIVEEGYRAAIEKAKEYNGKISELSAEAVGETGTLLRKMAELARPIVPKAGLQMMIRGKQDGKGEIYDTIYFDQKYLLLGKTEPMPYRPDDMERKVDNQYLVLGQDGIFYELMYSADGFMIDSYQREISPDDIIDLYGFDIVVMLYKAIEEYVSDQKGLVDALEKVIAFIRN
;
A
#
# COMPACT_ATOMS: atom_id res chain seq x y z
N MET A 1 53.13 5.86 0.93
CA MET A 1 51.75 5.45 1.23
C MET A 1 51.55 4.13 0.48
N ASP A 2 50.99 3.11 1.13
CA ASP A 2 50.88 1.76 0.57
C ASP A 2 49.89 1.76 -0.60
N ILE A 3 50.18 1.03 -1.69
CA ILE A 3 49.33 0.93 -2.89
C ILE A 3 47.92 0.46 -2.52
N VAL A 4 47.82 -0.36 -1.47
CA VAL A 4 46.56 -0.83 -0.90
C VAL A 4 45.74 0.32 -0.31
N GLU A 5 46.39 1.25 0.39
CA GLU A 5 45.74 2.37 1.08
C GLU A 5 45.22 3.42 0.08
N GLU A 6 45.95 3.61 -1.02
CA GLU A 6 45.56 4.49 -2.13
C GLU A 6 44.37 3.89 -2.92
N GLY A 7 44.40 2.57 -3.18
CA GLY A 7 43.27 1.85 -3.77
C GLY A 7 42.01 1.87 -2.90
N TYR A 8 42.16 1.78 -1.58
CA TYR A 8 41.04 1.84 -0.64
C TYR A 8 40.39 3.24 -0.59
N ARG A 9 41.21 4.31 -0.61
CA ARG A 9 40.71 5.69 -0.69
C ARG A 9 39.98 5.96 -2.00
N ALA A 10 40.52 5.49 -3.13
CA ALA A 10 39.87 5.64 -4.43
C ALA A 10 38.51 4.91 -4.50
N ALA A 11 38.39 3.74 -3.86
CA ALA A 11 37.13 3.00 -3.77
C ALA A 11 36.09 3.75 -2.92
N ILE A 12 36.50 4.36 -1.79
CA ILE A 12 35.61 5.16 -0.94
C ILE A 12 35.12 6.42 -1.66
N GLU A 13 35.99 7.12 -2.38
CA GLU A 13 35.59 8.32 -3.12
C GLU A 13 34.65 8.01 -4.29
N LYS A 14 34.88 6.90 -5.02
CA LYS A 14 33.90 6.41 -6.02
C LYS A 14 32.56 6.03 -5.38
N ALA A 15 32.58 5.39 -4.21
CA ALA A 15 31.34 5.05 -3.50
C ALA A 15 30.56 6.31 -3.07
N LYS A 16 31.25 7.37 -2.64
CA LYS A 16 30.62 8.67 -2.34
C LYS A 16 30.08 9.34 -3.60
N GLU A 17 30.81 9.32 -4.72
CA GLU A 17 30.35 9.87 -6.00
C GLU A 17 29.09 9.13 -6.48
N TYR A 18 29.08 7.80 -6.39
CA TYR A 18 27.91 6.99 -6.74
C TYR A 18 26.74 7.24 -5.80
N ASN A 19 26.96 7.35 -4.50
CA ASN A 19 25.90 7.72 -3.54
C ASN A 19 25.35 9.12 -3.79
N GLY A 20 26.20 10.09 -4.19
CA GLY A 20 25.77 11.43 -4.57
C GLY A 20 24.89 11.41 -5.82
N LYS A 21 25.29 10.69 -6.88
CA LYS A 21 24.50 10.49 -8.09
C LYS A 21 23.19 9.76 -7.84
N ILE A 22 23.19 8.76 -6.95
CA ILE A 22 21.97 8.04 -6.55
C ILE A 22 21.02 8.99 -5.84
N SER A 23 21.53 9.85 -4.96
CA SER A 23 20.70 10.85 -4.26
C SER A 23 20.11 11.89 -5.22
N GLU A 24 20.89 12.35 -6.20
CA GLU A 24 20.47 13.33 -7.20
C GLU A 24 19.42 12.76 -8.16
N LEU A 25 19.67 11.56 -8.71
CA LEU A 25 18.71 10.86 -9.58
C LEU A 25 17.45 10.43 -8.82
N SER A 26 17.56 10.07 -7.54
CA SER A 26 16.40 9.79 -6.69
C SER A 26 15.55 11.04 -6.47
N ALA A 27 16.15 12.21 -6.27
CA ALA A 27 15.39 13.46 -6.11
C ALA A 27 14.66 13.88 -7.41
N GLU A 28 15.30 13.70 -8.57
CA GLU A 28 14.67 13.92 -9.88
C GLU A 28 13.53 12.93 -10.13
N ALA A 29 13.74 11.65 -9.79
CA ALA A 29 12.71 10.62 -9.89
C ALA A 29 11.52 10.90 -8.95
N VAL A 30 11.75 11.33 -7.70
CA VAL A 30 10.68 11.63 -6.73
C VAL A 30 9.70 12.68 -7.27
N GLY A 31 10.20 13.75 -7.91
CA GLY A 31 9.35 14.80 -8.51
C GLY A 31 8.42 14.31 -9.62
N GLU A 32 8.83 13.30 -10.40
CA GLU A 32 7.96 12.68 -11.42
C GLU A 32 7.16 11.49 -10.88
N THR A 33 7.59 10.88 -9.77
CA THR A 33 7.01 9.63 -9.25
C THR A 33 5.71 9.88 -8.51
N GLY A 34 5.58 10.94 -7.72
CA GLY A 34 4.28 11.31 -7.14
C GLY A 34 3.21 11.55 -8.22
N THR A 35 3.63 12.12 -9.35
CA THR A 35 2.79 12.27 -10.55
C THR A 35 2.42 10.92 -11.17
N LEU A 36 3.37 9.99 -11.27
CA LEU A 36 3.12 8.62 -11.76
C LEU A 36 2.12 7.88 -10.85
N LEU A 37 2.36 7.89 -9.54
CA LEU A 37 1.51 7.19 -8.57
C LEU A 37 0.09 7.76 -8.57
N ARG A 38 -0.05 9.09 -8.69
CA ARG A 38 -1.36 9.75 -8.88
C ARG A 38 -2.07 9.29 -10.15
N LYS A 39 -1.35 9.21 -11.29
CA LYS A 39 -1.93 8.70 -12.54
C LYS A 39 -2.37 7.24 -12.41
N MET A 40 -1.58 6.41 -11.73
CA MET A 40 -1.94 5.01 -11.49
C MET A 40 -3.17 4.89 -10.59
N ALA A 41 -3.30 5.72 -9.55
CA ALA A 41 -4.49 5.77 -8.71
C ALA A 41 -5.76 6.10 -9.50
N GLU A 42 -5.71 7.11 -10.38
CA GLU A 42 -6.84 7.46 -11.25
C GLU A 42 -7.24 6.32 -12.19
N LEU A 43 -6.26 5.61 -12.76
CA LEU A 43 -6.50 4.44 -13.61
C LEU A 43 -7.06 3.25 -12.83
N ALA A 44 -6.65 3.08 -11.58
CA ALA A 44 -7.10 2.01 -10.69
C ALA A 44 -8.50 2.28 -10.10
N ARG A 45 -8.93 3.54 -10.00
CA ARG A 45 -10.19 3.96 -9.38
C ARG A 45 -11.42 3.14 -9.82
N PRO A 46 -11.63 2.83 -11.11
CA PRO A 46 -12.78 2.03 -11.55
C PRO A 46 -12.72 0.55 -11.13
N ILE A 47 -11.54 0.06 -10.73
CA ILE A 47 -11.29 -1.33 -10.35
C ILE A 47 -11.54 -1.53 -8.86
N VAL A 48 -11.24 -0.53 -8.00
CA VAL A 48 -11.37 -0.63 -6.54
C VAL A 48 -12.75 -1.11 -6.06
N PRO A 49 -13.89 -0.71 -6.64
CA PRO A 49 -15.20 -1.26 -6.24
C PRO A 49 -15.35 -2.77 -6.43
N LYS A 50 -14.62 -3.34 -7.40
CA LYS A 50 -14.68 -4.76 -7.76
C LYS A 50 -13.63 -5.58 -7.03
N ALA A 51 -12.38 -5.09 -7.00
CA ALA A 51 -11.23 -5.80 -6.43
C ALA A 51 -10.99 -5.49 -4.94
N GLY A 52 -11.45 -4.33 -4.45
CA GLY A 52 -11.18 -3.87 -3.09
C GLY A 52 -12.01 -4.57 -2.01
N LEU A 53 -11.53 -4.44 -0.78
CA LEU A 53 -12.10 -5.00 0.45
C LEU A 53 -12.87 -3.92 1.23
N GLN A 54 -13.91 -4.33 1.96
CA GLN A 54 -14.52 -3.46 2.96
C GLN A 54 -13.63 -3.43 4.20
N MET A 55 -13.21 -2.24 4.60
CA MET A 55 -12.34 -2.05 5.76
C MET A 55 -13.17 -1.67 6.98
N MET A 56 -12.76 -2.12 8.16
CA MET A 56 -13.52 -1.95 9.40
C MET A 56 -13.20 -0.58 10.03
N ILE A 57 -14.25 0.15 10.40
CA ILE A 57 -14.14 1.35 11.23
C ILE A 57 -14.00 0.91 12.69
N ARG A 58 -14.88 0.01 13.14
CA ARG A 58 -14.87 -0.51 14.51
C ARG A 58 -15.55 -1.86 14.62
N GLY A 59 -15.20 -2.60 15.67
CA GLY A 59 -15.85 -3.84 16.07
C GLY A 59 -15.60 -4.12 17.54
N LYS A 60 -16.48 -4.90 18.16
CA LYS A 60 -16.28 -5.44 19.51
C LYS A 60 -15.53 -6.76 19.43
N GLN A 61 -14.65 -6.98 20.39
CA GLN A 61 -13.87 -8.20 20.53
C GLN A 61 -14.39 -8.99 21.73
N ASP A 62 -14.64 -10.29 21.54
CA ASP A 62 -15.01 -11.17 22.65
C ASP A 62 -13.78 -11.70 23.41
N GLY A 63 -14.02 -12.46 24.48
CA GLY A 63 -12.93 -13.05 25.29
C GLY A 63 -12.06 -14.10 24.56
N LYS A 64 -12.44 -14.52 23.34
CA LYS A 64 -11.65 -15.40 22.47
C LYS A 64 -10.92 -14.64 21.38
N GLY A 65 -11.18 -13.34 21.24
CA GLY A 65 -10.62 -12.48 20.22
C GLY A 65 -11.46 -12.39 18.95
N GLU A 66 -12.70 -12.88 18.95
CA GLU A 66 -13.57 -12.84 17.79
C GLU A 66 -14.22 -11.46 17.59
N ILE A 67 -14.16 -11.03 16.33
CA ILE A 67 -14.83 -9.95 15.61
C ILE A 67 -16.37 -9.90 15.66
N TYR A 68 -17.06 -9.05 16.44
CA TYR A 68 -18.52 -8.88 16.31
C TYR A 68 -18.98 -7.41 16.37
N ASP A 69 -20.25 -7.17 16.04
CA ASP A 69 -20.85 -5.81 16.02
C ASP A 69 -20.01 -4.81 15.22
N THR A 70 -19.67 -5.22 13.98
CA THR A 70 -18.73 -4.51 13.12
C THR A 70 -19.42 -3.40 12.32
N ILE A 71 -18.71 -2.28 12.20
CA ILE A 71 -19.04 -1.14 11.34
C ILE A 71 -17.92 -1.02 10.32
N TYR A 72 -18.28 -0.92 9.05
CA TYR A 72 -17.36 -0.78 7.94
C TYR A 72 -17.46 0.60 7.32
N PHE A 73 -16.43 1.01 6.60
CA PHE A 73 -16.50 2.15 5.71
C PHE A 73 -17.47 1.88 4.55
N ASP A 74 -18.16 2.93 4.10
CA ASP A 74 -19.10 2.85 2.98
C ASP A 74 -18.41 2.68 1.62
N GLN A 75 -17.08 2.78 1.58
CA GLN A 75 -16.27 2.49 0.40
C GLN A 75 -15.35 1.29 0.62
N LYS A 76 -14.94 0.68 -0.49
CA LYS A 76 -13.91 -0.36 -0.50
C LYS A 76 -12.52 0.23 -0.68
N TYR A 77 -11.53 -0.56 -0.33
CA TYR A 77 -10.13 -0.19 -0.43
C TYR A 77 -9.32 -1.31 -1.05
N LEU A 78 -8.39 -0.95 -1.93
CA LEU A 78 -7.34 -1.84 -2.38
C LEU A 78 -6.21 -1.80 -1.34
N LEU A 79 -5.87 -2.95 -0.76
CA LEU A 79 -4.77 -3.05 0.19
C LEU A 79 -3.44 -3.04 -0.57
N LEU A 80 -2.59 -2.06 -0.30
CA LEU A 80 -1.32 -1.90 -1.01
C LEU A 80 -0.14 -2.42 -0.21
N GLY A 81 -0.13 -2.19 1.09
CA GLY A 81 0.99 -2.63 1.91
C GLY A 81 0.70 -2.57 3.40
N LYS A 82 1.50 -3.32 4.16
CA LYS A 82 1.61 -3.21 5.61
C LYS A 82 2.94 -2.54 5.92
N THR A 83 2.94 -1.63 6.88
CA THR A 83 4.17 -1.02 7.40
C THR A 83 4.35 -1.38 8.87
N GLU A 84 5.53 -1.07 9.39
CA GLU A 84 5.75 -1.02 10.83
C GLU A 84 4.81 0.04 11.41
N PRO A 85 3.86 -0.35 12.29
CA PRO A 85 2.89 0.59 12.81
C PRO A 85 3.56 1.72 13.58
N MET A 86 3.05 2.94 13.39
CA MET A 86 3.39 4.06 14.26
C MET A 86 3.10 3.69 15.71
N PRO A 87 3.90 4.15 16.69
CA PRO A 87 3.73 3.73 18.07
C PRO A 87 2.36 4.11 18.64
N TYR A 88 1.80 5.25 18.20
CA TYR A 88 0.50 5.77 18.65
C TYR A 88 -0.26 6.44 17.51
N ARG A 89 -1.58 6.54 17.66
CA ARG A 89 -2.44 7.20 16.68
C ARG A 89 -2.20 8.72 16.69
N PRO A 90 -2.22 9.38 15.51
CA PRO A 90 -2.09 10.83 15.41
C PRO A 90 -3.24 11.62 16.05
N ASP A 91 -4.44 11.04 16.11
CA ASP A 91 -5.61 11.68 16.72
C ASP A 91 -5.73 11.41 18.23
N ASP A 92 -5.12 10.33 18.73
CA ASP A 92 -5.11 9.96 20.14
C ASP A 92 -3.78 9.26 20.52
N MET A 93 -2.93 9.99 21.23
CA MET A 93 -1.62 9.49 21.65
C MET A 93 -1.69 8.44 22.77
N GLU A 94 -2.85 8.21 23.39
CA GLU A 94 -3.06 7.11 24.35
C GLU A 94 -3.37 5.79 23.65
N ARG A 95 -3.74 5.84 22.35
CA ARG A 95 -4.06 4.66 21.55
C ARG A 95 -2.83 4.17 20.81
N LYS A 96 -2.34 3.00 21.20
CA LYS A 96 -1.29 2.28 20.46
C LYS A 96 -1.81 1.77 19.12
N VAL A 97 -1.03 1.90 18.04
CA VAL A 97 -1.39 1.25 16.76
C VAL A 97 -0.89 -0.19 16.75
N ASP A 98 -1.80 -1.13 16.55
CA ASP A 98 -1.48 -2.56 16.44
C ASP A 98 -1.23 -2.97 14.99
N ASN A 99 -1.97 -2.38 14.05
CA ASN A 99 -1.77 -2.62 12.62
C ASN A 99 -1.93 -1.33 11.82
N GLN A 100 -1.06 -1.13 10.85
CA GLN A 100 -1.11 0.01 9.94
C GLN A 100 -1.02 -0.46 8.49
N TYR A 101 -1.93 0.03 7.66
CA TYR A 101 -2.06 -0.37 6.26
C TYR A 101 -2.13 0.85 5.35
N LEU A 102 -1.36 0.82 4.27
CA LEU A 102 -1.54 1.74 3.16
C LEU A 102 -2.59 1.16 2.20
N VAL A 103 -3.59 1.97 1.87
CA VAL A 103 -4.70 1.56 1.03
C VAL A 103 -5.05 2.63 -0.01
N LEU A 104 -5.64 2.20 -1.13
CA LEU A 104 -6.25 3.08 -2.14
C LEU A 104 -7.78 2.97 -2.09
N GLY A 105 -8.47 4.09 -1.85
CA GLY A 105 -9.93 4.16 -1.80
C GLY A 105 -10.60 4.15 -3.17
N GLN A 106 -11.92 3.93 -3.19
CA GLN A 106 -12.75 4.01 -4.40
C GLN A 106 -12.84 5.43 -4.96
N ASP A 107 -12.58 6.43 -4.11
CA ASP A 107 -12.41 7.83 -4.46
C ASP A 107 -11.10 8.12 -5.22
N GLY A 108 -10.17 7.16 -5.28
CA GLY A 108 -8.84 7.34 -5.88
C GLY A 108 -7.85 8.02 -4.94
N ILE A 109 -8.20 8.17 -3.66
CA ILE A 109 -7.37 8.79 -2.64
C ILE A 109 -6.65 7.70 -1.86
N PHE A 110 -5.39 7.94 -1.49
CA PHE A 110 -4.64 7.04 -0.65
C PHE A 110 -4.86 7.36 0.83
N TYR A 111 -4.94 6.31 1.63
CA TYR A 111 -5.12 6.42 3.07
C TYR A 111 -4.18 5.50 3.84
N GLU A 112 -3.74 5.95 5.00
CA GLU A 112 -3.22 5.10 6.05
C GLU A 112 -4.38 4.73 7.00
N LEU A 113 -4.64 3.43 7.15
CA LEU A 113 -5.56 2.90 8.14
C LEU A 113 -4.78 2.35 9.33
N MET A 114 -4.97 2.94 10.50
CA MET A 114 -4.30 2.60 11.75
C MET A 114 -5.31 1.97 12.71
N TYR A 115 -5.17 0.69 13.01
CA TYR A 115 -6.05 -0.05 13.91
C TYR A 115 -5.46 -0.12 15.31
N SER A 116 -6.31 0.07 16.31
CA SER A 116 -5.98 -0.01 17.73
C SER A 116 -6.98 -0.91 18.44
N ALA A 117 -6.49 -1.75 19.35
CA ALA A 117 -7.30 -2.58 20.23
C ALA A 117 -7.14 -2.18 21.69
N ASP A 118 -8.25 -2.08 22.43
CA ASP A 118 -8.24 -1.84 23.89
C ASP A 118 -8.67 -3.07 24.72
N GLY A 119 -8.69 -4.24 24.07
CA GLY A 119 -9.07 -5.53 24.67
C GLY A 119 -10.57 -5.83 24.61
N PHE A 120 -11.42 -4.83 24.38
CA PHE A 120 -12.87 -5.03 24.19
C PHE A 120 -13.37 -4.47 22.86
N MET A 121 -12.69 -3.48 22.32
CA MET A 121 -13.02 -2.84 21.06
C MET A 121 -11.75 -2.74 20.21
N ILE A 122 -11.95 -2.91 18.91
CA ILE A 122 -10.99 -2.56 17.88
C ILE A 122 -11.62 -1.43 17.08
N ASP A 123 -10.88 -0.35 16.88
CA ASP A 123 -11.28 0.74 16.01
C ASP A 123 -10.12 1.20 15.13
N SER A 124 -10.44 2.00 14.11
CA SER A 124 -9.45 2.52 13.18
C SER A 124 -9.47 4.04 13.07
N TYR A 125 -8.27 4.60 12.87
CA TYR A 125 -8.07 5.95 12.39
C TYR A 125 -7.70 5.90 10.91
N GLN A 126 -8.37 6.74 10.11
CA GLN A 126 -8.08 6.92 8.70
C GLN A 126 -7.42 8.27 8.48
N ARG A 127 -6.23 8.25 7.88
CA ARG A 127 -5.49 9.44 7.50
C ARG A 127 -5.30 9.48 5.99
N GLU A 128 -5.71 10.55 5.35
CA GLU A 128 -5.33 10.80 3.95
C GLU A 128 -3.82 11.05 3.85
N ILE A 129 -3.19 10.47 2.84
CA ILE A 129 -1.76 10.60 2.59
C ILE A 129 -1.52 10.93 1.11
N SER A 130 -0.61 11.87 0.86
CA SER A 130 -0.31 12.30 -0.51
C SER A 130 0.58 11.27 -1.23
N PRO A 131 0.51 11.18 -2.58
CA PRO A 131 1.43 10.34 -3.34
C PRO A 131 2.91 10.63 -3.08
N ASP A 132 3.27 11.89 -2.84
CA ASP A 132 4.66 12.29 -2.54
C ASP A 132 5.08 11.73 -1.18
N ASP A 133 4.25 11.92 -0.14
CA ASP A 133 4.51 11.37 1.20
C ASP A 133 4.57 9.84 1.20
N ILE A 134 3.80 9.17 0.34
CA ILE A 134 3.86 7.71 0.20
C ILE A 134 5.23 7.28 -0.30
N ILE A 135 5.77 7.93 -1.33
CA ILE A 135 7.08 7.57 -1.86
C ILE A 135 8.17 7.81 -0.81
N ASP A 136 8.07 8.91 -0.06
CA ASP A 136 9.03 9.22 0.99
C ASP A 136 8.97 8.23 2.17
N LEU A 137 7.77 7.77 2.55
CA LEU A 137 7.57 6.91 3.73
C LEU A 137 7.64 5.41 3.42
N TYR A 138 7.12 4.99 2.26
CA TYR A 138 6.97 3.58 1.88
C TYR A 138 7.89 3.16 0.74
N GLY A 139 8.54 4.11 0.07
CA GLY A 139 9.41 3.85 -1.06
C GLY A 139 8.66 3.43 -2.33
N PHE A 140 9.45 3.07 -3.34
CA PHE A 140 8.97 2.74 -4.68
C PHE A 140 8.22 1.41 -4.78
N ASP A 141 8.31 0.57 -3.75
CA ASP A 141 7.63 -0.73 -3.72
C ASP A 141 6.10 -0.58 -3.85
N ILE A 142 5.54 0.54 -3.40
CA ILE A 142 4.10 0.81 -3.53
C ILE A 142 3.65 0.92 -4.98
N VAL A 143 4.49 1.45 -5.87
CA VAL A 143 4.19 1.52 -7.31
C VAL A 143 4.04 0.10 -7.87
N VAL A 144 4.95 -0.79 -7.48
CA VAL A 144 4.92 -2.20 -7.90
C VAL A 144 3.73 -2.94 -7.29
N MET A 145 3.42 -2.68 -6.01
CA MET A 145 2.28 -3.29 -5.33
C MET A 145 0.95 -2.88 -5.97
N LEU A 146 0.78 -1.61 -6.29
CA LEU A 146 -0.41 -1.12 -7.01
C LEU A 146 -0.52 -1.76 -8.40
N TYR A 147 0.59 -1.85 -9.15
CA TYR A 147 0.60 -2.54 -10.44
C TYR A 147 0.18 -4.01 -10.31
N LYS A 148 0.79 -4.75 -9.37
CA LYS A 148 0.50 -6.17 -9.16
C LYS A 148 -0.95 -6.43 -8.75
N ALA A 149 -1.49 -5.60 -7.88
CA ALA A 149 -2.88 -5.72 -7.44
C ALA A 149 -3.87 -5.55 -8.62
N ILE A 150 -3.55 -4.68 -9.58
CA ILE A 150 -4.33 -4.54 -10.82
C ILE A 150 -4.12 -5.74 -11.76
N GLU A 151 -2.89 -6.20 -11.92
CA GLU A 151 -2.53 -7.34 -12.78
C GLU A 151 -3.20 -8.65 -12.31
N GLU A 152 -3.24 -8.88 -11.01
CA GLU A 152 -3.94 -10.01 -10.38
C GLU A 152 -5.43 -9.97 -10.71
N TYR A 153 -6.08 -8.82 -10.52
CA TYR A 153 -7.50 -8.66 -10.88
C TYR A 153 -7.77 -8.95 -12.36
N VAL A 154 -6.92 -8.47 -13.27
CA VAL A 154 -7.06 -8.73 -14.71
C VAL A 154 -6.91 -10.22 -15.02
N SER A 155 -5.95 -10.89 -14.37
CA SER A 155 -5.70 -12.32 -14.55
C SER A 155 -6.89 -13.16 -14.10
N ASP A 156 -7.50 -12.82 -12.96
CA ASP A 156 -8.71 -13.47 -12.45
C ASP A 156 -9.90 -13.29 -13.40
N GLN A 157 -10.10 -12.08 -13.93
CA GLN A 157 -11.17 -11.82 -14.89
C GLN A 157 -11.00 -12.65 -16.17
N LYS A 158 -9.77 -12.79 -16.66
CA LYS A 158 -9.48 -13.65 -17.82
C LYS A 158 -9.82 -15.11 -17.53
N GLY A 159 -9.39 -15.62 -16.38
CA GLY A 159 -9.71 -17.00 -15.96
C GLY A 159 -11.21 -17.26 -15.90
N LEU A 160 -12.00 -16.29 -15.41
CA LEU A 160 -13.46 -16.38 -15.39
C LEU A 160 -14.07 -16.41 -16.81
N VAL A 161 -13.59 -15.56 -17.72
CA VAL A 161 -14.04 -15.56 -19.12
C VAL A 161 -13.77 -16.92 -19.77
N ASP A 162 -12.55 -17.43 -19.65
CA ASP A 162 -12.16 -18.73 -20.21
C ASP A 162 -13.03 -19.88 -19.65
N ALA A 163 -13.38 -19.82 -18.36
CA ALA A 163 -14.27 -20.80 -17.74
C ALA A 163 -15.71 -20.69 -18.27
N LEU A 164 -16.24 -19.47 -18.43
CA LEU A 164 -17.58 -19.23 -18.97
C LEU A 164 -17.69 -19.68 -20.43
N GLU A 165 -16.67 -19.45 -21.25
CA GLU A 165 -16.64 -19.93 -22.64
C GLU A 165 -16.74 -21.46 -22.72
N LYS A 166 -16.04 -22.18 -21.83
CA LYS A 166 -16.13 -23.65 -21.75
C LYS A 166 -17.51 -24.12 -21.33
N VAL A 167 -18.14 -23.45 -20.36
CA VAL A 167 -19.51 -23.78 -19.93
C VAL A 167 -20.50 -23.53 -21.07
N ILE A 168 -20.40 -22.41 -21.77
CA ILE A 168 -21.25 -22.10 -22.92
C ILE A 168 -21.06 -23.13 -24.05
N ALA A 169 -19.82 -23.52 -24.35
CA ALA A 169 -19.53 -24.57 -25.32
C ALA A 169 -20.13 -25.93 -24.93
N PHE A 170 -20.14 -26.25 -23.64
CA PHE A 170 -20.79 -27.47 -23.12
C PHE A 170 -22.32 -27.43 -23.26
N ILE A 171 -22.95 -26.27 -23.01
CA ILE A 171 -24.41 -26.11 -23.14
C ILE A 171 -24.86 -26.15 -24.61
N ARG A 172 -24.02 -25.68 -25.54
CA ARG A 172 -24.34 -25.56 -26.96
C ARG A 172 -24.05 -26.83 -27.78
N ASN A 173 -23.39 -27.81 -27.17
CA ASN A 173 -23.23 -29.17 -27.71
C ASN A 173 -24.30 -30.10 -27.15
#